data_AF-A0A7W5P8B3-F1
#
_entry.id   AF-A0A7W5P8B3-F1
#
_cell.length_a   1.000
_cell.length_b   1.000
_cell.length_c   1.000
_cell.angle_alpha   90.00
_cell.angle_beta   90.00
_cell.angle_gamma   90.00
#
_symmetry.space_group_name_H-M   'P 1'
#
loop_
_entity.id
_entity.type
_entity.pdbx_description
1 polymer ?
#
loop_
_entity_poly.entity_id
_entity_poly.type
_entity_poly.pdbx_seq_one_letter_code
_entity_poly.pdbx_strand_id
1 'polypeptide(L)'
;MRRIAQDVTAAASRAHRVIDRPADLYAYGPSPPCGVQIVQERIHADDHSTLVRCRQADCDYQATVADHQVTQLALREGTWLTLTELVGALTNGGVPVTRDQIKDWADREGLPHEKRARTRWIHGHVQKNEVWTYRVGEVRDLAPRAQERRKRTALST
;
A
#
# COMPACT_ATOMS: atom_id res chain seq x y z
N MET A 1 -2.80 22.87 -47.46
CA MET A 1 -4.05 22.46 -46.79
C MET A 1 -4.05 21.03 -46.22
N ARG A 2 -3.35 20.03 -46.81
CA ARG A 2 -3.31 18.64 -46.27
C ARG A 2 -2.78 18.48 -44.84
N ARG A 3 -1.84 19.33 -44.40
CA ARG A 3 -1.17 19.22 -43.10
C ARG A 3 -2.09 19.54 -41.91
N ILE A 4 -2.91 20.59 -42.04
CA ILE A 4 -3.88 21.00 -41.00
C ILE A 4 -4.94 19.91 -40.76
N ALA A 5 -5.44 19.29 -41.83
CA ALA A 5 -6.40 18.20 -41.70
C ALA A 5 -5.80 16.96 -40.99
N GLN A 6 -4.53 16.65 -41.25
CA GLN A 6 -3.82 15.56 -40.54
C GLN A 6 -3.59 15.89 -39.07
N ASP A 7 -3.23 17.13 -38.74
CA ASP A 7 -3.01 17.57 -37.36
C ASP A 7 -4.31 17.56 -36.55
N VAL A 8 -5.42 18.01 -37.14
CA VAL A 8 -6.76 17.96 -36.52
C VAL A 8 -7.21 16.52 -36.31
N THR A 9 -7.01 15.64 -37.30
CA THR A 9 -7.38 14.21 -37.18
C THR A 9 -6.54 13.50 -36.11
N ALA A 10 -5.25 13.83 -36.01
CA ALA A 10 -4.37 13.30 -34.98
C ALA A 10 -4.74 13.83 -33.58
N ALA A 11 -5.10 15.12 -33.47
CA ALA A 11 -5.58 15.71 -32.23
C ALA A 11 -6.91 15.09 -31.77
N ALA A 12 -7.87 14.92 -32.68
CA ALA A 12 -9.14 14.27 -32.41
C ALA A 12 -8.95 12.80 -31.99
N SER A 13 -8.07 12.06 -32.67
CA SER A 13 -7.75 10.67 -32.30
C SER A 13 -7.07 10.57 -30.93
N ARG A 14 -6.23 11.54 -30.56
CA ARG A 14 -5.64 11.62 -29.21
C ARG A 14 -6.68 11.95 -28.15
N ALA A 15 -7.59 12.88 -28.43
CA ALA A 15 -8.67 13.24 -27.52
C ALA A 15 -9.63 12.06 -27.31
N HIS A 16 -10.01 11.34 -28.38
CA HIS A 16 -10.88 10.16 -28.30
C HIS A 16 -10.27 9.06 -27.43
N ARG A 17 -8.95 8.83 -27.51
CA ARG A 17 -8.24 7.89 -26.64
C ARG A 17 -8.22 8.29 -25.17
N VAL A 18 -8.33 9.58 -24.87
CA VAL A 18 -8.40 10.07 -23.48
C VAL A 18 -9.83 9.96 -22.95
N ILE A 19 -10.84 10.24 -23.80
CA ILE A 19 -12.26 10.18 -23.43
C ILE A 19 -12.74 8.73 -23.24
N ASP A 20 -12.33 7.80 -24.12
CA ASP A 20 -12.75 6.39 -24.04
C ASP A 20 -11.84 5.54 -23.14
N ARG A 21 -10.86 6.14 -22.46
CA ARG A 21 -10.04 5.37 -21.54
C ARG A 21 -10.94 4.96 -20.37
N PRO A 22 -11.11 3.65 -20.09
CA PRO A 22 -11.81 3.21 -18.90
C PRO A 22 -11.13 3.83 -17.68
N ALA A 23 -11.92 4.23 -16.69
CA ALA A 23 -11.37 4.83 -15.47
C ALA A 23 -10.26 3.93 -14.91
N ASP A 24 -9.15 4.53 -14.48
CA ASP A 24 -8.04 3.79 -13.87
C ASP A 24 -8.53 3.25 -12.51
N LEU A 25 -9.09 2.03 -12.53
CA LEU A 25 -9.57 1.35 -11.35
C LEU A 25 -8.39 0.90 -10.48
N TYR A 26 -8.51 1.13 -9.18
CA TYR A 26 -7.52 0.77 -8.18
C TYR A 26 -8.14 -0.10 -7.10
N ALA A 27 -7.39 -1.10 -6.63
CA ALA A 27 -7.81 -2.00 -5.56
C ALA A 27 -7.37 -1.42 -4.21
N TYR A 28 -8.34 -1.12 -3.33
CA TYR A 28 -8.09 -0.55 -2.00
C TYR A 28 -7.98 -1.62 -0.91
N GLY A 29 -8.31 -2.88 -1.24
CA GLY A 29 -8.30 -4.00 -0.31
C GLY A 29 -9.71 -4.47 0.05
N PRO A 30 -9.83 -5.51 0.88
CA PRO A 30 -11.12 -6.06 1.29
C PRO A 30 -11.88 -5.09 2.19
N SER A 31 -13.20 -4.99 2.02
CA SER A 31 -14.07 -4.33 2.97
C SER A 31 -13.99 -5.03 4.33
N PRO A 32 -13.75 -4.33 5.45
CA PRO A 32 -13.69 -4.93 6.78
C PRO A 32 -14.92 -5.78 7.17
N PRO A 33 -16.18 -5.34 6.94
CA PRO A 33 -17.34 -6.13 7.34
C PRO A 33 -17.61 -7.35 6.44
N CYS A 34 -17.46 -7.24 5.11
CA CYS A 34 -17.89 -8.30 4.19
C CYS A 34 -16.75 -9.03 3.46
N GLY A 35 -15.49 -8.59 3.61
CA GLY A 35 -14.31 -9.18 2.98
C GLY A 35 -14.17 -8.98 1.47
N VAL A 36 -15.19 -8.41 0.81
CA VAL A 36 -15.20 -8.19 -0.65
C VAL A 36 -14.16 -7.14 -1.03
N GLN A 37 -13.38 -7.39 -2.09
CA GLN A 37 -12.39 -6.44 -2.60
C GLN A 37 -13.05 -5.15 -3.09
N ILE A 38 -12.62 -4.02 -2.53
CA ILE A 38 -13.06 -2.70 -2.96
C ILE A 38 -12.19 -2.26 -4.14
N VAL A 39 -12.85 -2.08 -5.28
CA VAL A 39 -12.24 -1.56 -6.51
C VAL A 39 -13.02 -0.32 -6.92
N GLN A 40 -12.32 0.81 -7.03
CA GLN A 40 -12.90 2.09 -7.39
C GLN A 40 -11.89 2.92 -8.18
N GLU A 41 -12.34 4.05 -8.74
CA GLU A 41 -11.44 4.98 -9.44
C GLU A 41 -10.29 5.41 -8.53
N ARG A 42 -9.09 5.51 -9.12
CA ARG A 42 -7.90 5.94 -8.40
C ARG A 42 -8.14 7.31 -7.77
N ILE A 43 -8.24 7.31 -6.45
CA ILE A 43 -8.06 8.47 -5.59
C ILE A 43 -6.58 8.81 -5.59
N HIS A 44 -6.26 10.10 -5.75
CA HIS A 44 -4.88 10.57 -5.73
C HIS A 44 -4.19 10.27 -4.40
N ALA A 45 -2.87 10.08 -4.42
CA ALA A 45 -2.10 9.64 -3.24
C ALA A 45 -2.11 10.67 -2.10
N ASP A 46 -2.35 11.93 -2.40
CA ASP A 46 -2.50 13.07 -1.49
C ASP A 46 -3.94 13.30 -1.03
N ASP A 47 -4.93 12.60 -1.60
CA ASP A 47 -6.32 12.71 -1.21
C ASP A 47 -6.71 11.63 -0.20
N HIS A 48 -6.63 12.03 1.06
CA HIS A 48 -6.98 11.20 2.21
C HIS A 48 -8.46 11.29 2.60
N SER A 49 -9.20 12.24 2.02
CA SER A 49 -10.56 12.62 2.43
C SER A 49 -11.66 11.94 1.62
N THR A 50 -11.34 11.55 0.39
CA THR A 50 -12.31 10.85 -0.47
C THR A 50 -12.73 9.52 0.16
N LEU A 51 -13.99 9.17 -0.05
CA LEU A 51 -14.59 7.97 0.52
C LEU A 51 -14.24 6.73 -0.29
N VAL A 52 -13.71 5.73 0.40
CA VAL A 52 -13.66 4.34 -0.06
C VAL A 52 -14.98 3.67 0.28
N ARG A 53 -15.66 3.09 -0.72
CA ARG A 53 -17.00 2.51 -0.56
C ARG A 53 -17.05 1.07 -1.04
N CYS A 54 -17.61 0.19 -0.22
CA CYS A 54 -17.97 -1.14 -0.70
C CYS A 54 -19.21 -1.04 -1.61
N ARG A 55 -19.20 -1.77 -2.74
CA ARG A 55 -20.33 -1.82 -3.69
C ARG A 55 -21.11 -3.14 -3.62
N GLN A 56 -20.83 -3.98 -2.61
CA GLN A 56 -21.57 -5.23 -2.39
C GLN A 56 -22.99 -4.90 -1.93
N ALA A 57 -24.00 -5.61 -2.47
CA ALA A 57 -25.42 -5.30 -2.28
C ALA A 57 -25.86 -5.13 -0.81
N ASP A 58 -25.26 -5.89 0.11
CA ASP A 58 -25.59 -5.88 1.54
C ASP A 58 -24.48 -5.31 2.43
N CYS A 59 -23.61 -4.46 1.86
CA CYS A 59 -22.52 -3.81 2.60
C CYS A 59 -22.61 -2.29 2.46
N ASP A 60 -22.86 -1.61 3.56
CA ASP A 60 -22.94 -0.15 3.67
C ASP A 60 -21.58 0.50 4.04
N TYR A 61 -20.50 -0.29 4.01
CA TYR A 61 -19.18 0.18 4.40
C TYR A 61 -18.72 1.36 3.54
N GLN A 62 -18.50 2.48 4.21
CA GLN A 62 -17.83 3.65 3.68
C GLN A 62 -16.89 4.24 4.73
N ALA A 63 -15.71 4.65 4.31
CA ALA A 63 -14.72 5.28 5.17
C ALA A 63 -13.88 6.25 4.35
N THR A 64 -13.24 7.23 4.98
CA THR A 64 -12.20 8.00 4.29
C THR A 64 -11.06 7.07 3.89
N VAL A 65 -10.25 7.44 2.89
CA VAL A 65 -9.06 6.68 2.52
C VAL A 65 -8.16 6.44 3.73
N ALA A 66 -7.94 7.47 4.56
CA ALA A 66 -7.14 7.35 5.77
C ALA A 66 -7.71 6.33 6.76
N ASP A 67 -9.01 6.41 7.08
CA ASP A 67 -9.64 5.49 8.03
C ASP A 67 -9.68 4.06 7.50
N HIS A 68 -9.93 3.89 6.20
CA HIS A 68 -9.88 2.59 5.55
C HIS A 68 -8.49 1.97 5.65
N GLN A 69 -7.45 2.76 5.36
CA GLN A 69 -6.05 2.36 5.43
C GLN A 69 -5.62 1.94 6.85
N VAL A 70 -6.02 2.71 7.88
CA VAL A 70 -5.79 2.35 9.28
C VAL A 70 -6.49 1.04 9.63
N THR A 71 -7.73 0.86 9.19
CA THR A 71 -8.50 -0.37 9.43
C THR A 71 -7.84 -1.58 8.74
N GLN A 72 -7.41 -1.44 7.48
CA GLN A 72 -6.68 -2.49 6.77
C GLN A 72 -5.41 -2.90 7.48
N LEU A 73 -4.69 -1.93 8.05
CA LEU A 73 -3.48 -2.20 8.82
C LEU A 73 -3.78 -2.97 10.10
N ALA A 74 -4.83 -2.58 10.84
CA ALA A 74 -5.28 -3.27 12.05
C ALA A 74 -5.67 -4.73 11.79
N LEU A 75 -6.43 -4.99 10.71
CA LEU A 75 -6.79 -6.35 10.30
C LEU A 75 -5.58 -7.24 9.98
N ARG A 76 -4.43 -6.63 9.65
CA ARG A 76 -3.20 -7.34 9.27
C ARG A 76 -2.20 -7.46 10.41
N GLU A 77 -2.49 -6.99 11.62
CA GLU A 77 -1.54 -6.98 12.75
C GLU A 77 -0.81 -8.31 12.97
N GLY A 78 -1.55 -9.43 12.93
CA GLY A 78 -0.98 -10.76 13.12
C GLY A 78 -0.22 -11.34 11.92
N THR A 79 -0.24 -10.66 10.77
CA THR A 79 0.31 -11.13 9.50
C THR A 79 1.81 -10.97 9.46
N TRP A 80 2.50 -11.98 8.92
CA TRP A 80 3.93 -11.95 8.66
C TRP A 80 4.18 -11.54 7.22
N LEU A 81 4.90 -10.45 7.03
CA LEU A 81 5.21 -9.89 5.71
C LEU A 81 6.71 -9.77 5.50
N THR A 82 7.16 -9.92 4.26
CA THR A 82 8.54 -9.59 3.90
C THR A 82 8.76 -8.08 4.02
N LEU A 83 10.01 -7.64 4.16
CA LEU A 83 10.40 -6.23 4.24
C LEU A 83 9.72 -5.33 3.19
N THR A 84 9.65 -5.77 1.93
CA THR A 84 9.04 -4.99 0.85
C THR A 84 7.51 -4.88 1.00
N GLU A 85 6.85 -5.99 1.34
CA GLU A 85 5.40 -6.03 1.55
C GLU A 85 5.01 -5.21 2.78
N LEU A 86 5.82 -5.30 3.83
CA LEU A 86 5.62 -4.62 5.09
C LEU A 86 5.72 -3.10 4.95
N VAL A 87 6.76 -2.61 4.27
CA VAL A 87 6.90 -1.17 3.96
C VAL A 87 5.68 -0.67 3.18
N GLY A 88 5.24 -1.41 2.17
CA GLY A 88 4.04 -1.06 1.41
C GLY A 88 2.78 -1.03 2.28
N ALA A 89 2.59 -2.07 3.11
CA ALA A 89 1.44 -2.17 4.00
C ALA A 89 1.39 -1.05 5.05
N LEU A 90 2.51 -0.74 5.69
CA LEU A 90 2.61 0.31 6.72
C LEU A 90 2.50 1.70 6.13
N THR A 91 3.20 1.98 5.02
CA THR A 91 3.12 3.28 4.33
C THR A 91 1.70 3.55 3.84
N ASN A 92 1.07 2.55 3.23
CA ASN A 92 -0.34 2.66 2.85
C ASN A 92 -1.25 2.78 4.07
N GLY A 93 -0.90 2.19 5.21
CA GLY A 93 -1.62 2.32 6.47
C GLY A 93 -1.39 3.62 7.25
N GLY A 94 -0.73 4.62 6.65
CA GLY A 94 -0.44 5.91 7.28
C GLY A 94 0.77 5.91 8.22
N VAL A 95 1.55 4.83 8.27
CA VAL A 95 2.75 4.68 9.10
C VAL A 95 3.98 4.60 8.19
N PRO A 96 4.54 5.75 7.75
CA PRO A 96 5.68 5.73 6.83
C PRO A 96 6.92 5.17 7.52
N VAL A 97 7.44 4.07 6.98
CA VAL A 97 8.68 3.43 7.45
C VAL A 97 9.54 3.02 6.26
N THR A 98 10.86 3.05 6.44
CA THR A 98 11.81 2.58 5.43
C THR A 98 12.32 1.17 5.73
N ARG A 99 12.86 0.51 4.71
CA ARG A 99 13.50 -0.80 4.87
C ARG A 99 14.66 -0.76 5.87
N ASP A 100 15.44 0.32 5.84
CA ASP A 100 16.62 0.46 6.70
C ASP A 100 16.22 0.68 8.16
N GLN A 101 15.15 1.43 8.41
CA GLN A 101 14.60 1.56 9.77
C GLN A 101 14.19 0.20 10.35
N ILE A 102 13.49 -0.62 9.56
CA ILE A 102 13.05 -1.95 10.01
C ILE A 102 14.25 -2.87 10.30
N LYS A 103 15.30 -2.81 9.46
CA LYS A 103 16.53 -3.56 9.70
C LYS A 103 17.25 -3.10 10.97
N ASP A 104 17.41 -1.78 11.14
CA ASP A 104 18.01 -1.21 12.35
C ASP A 104 17.25 -1.63 13.61
N TRP A 105 15.92 -1.71 13.55
CA TRP A 105 15.09 -2.18 14.66
C TRP A 105 15.24 -3.67 14.94
N ALA A 106 15.38 -4.49 13.90
CA ALA A 106 15.70 -5.90 14.06
C ALA A 106 17.06 -6.10 14.76
N ASP A 107 18.06 -5.33 14.35
CA ASP A 107 19.43 -5.48 14.84
C ASP A 107 19.64 -4.88 16.24
N ARG A 108 19.00 -3.74 16.54
CA ARG A 108 19.26 -2.96 17.77
C ARG A 108 18.15 -3.01 18.80
N GLU A 109 16.90 -3.18 18.37
CA GLU A 109 15.72 -3.14 19.24
C GLU A 109 15.09 -4.53 19.45
N GLY A 110 15.66 -5.57 18.81
CA GLY A 110 15.18 -6.94 18.94
C GLY A 110 13.82 -7.17 18.29
N LEU A 111 13.49 -6.43 17.22
CA LEU A 111 12.23 -6.60 16.51
C LEU A 111 12.06 -8.07 16.07
N PRO A 112 10.99 -8.78 16.47
CA PRO A 112 10.78 -10.18 16.13
C PRO A 112 10.72 -10.41 14.62
N HIS A 113 11.49 -11.38 14.14
CA HIS A 113 11.54 -11.76 12.73
C HIS A 113 11.76 -13.27 12.58
N GLU A 114 11.15 -13.85 11.54
CA GLU A 114 11.19 -15.28 11.27
C GLU A 114 11.52 -15.54 9.81
N LYS A 115 12.32 -16.58 9.54
CA LYS A 115 12.50 -17.07 8.17
C LYS A 115 11.26 -17.85 7.75
N ARG A 116 10.72 -17.52 6.58
CA ARG A 116 9.63 -18.28 5.96
C ARG A 116 9.99 -18.64 4.55
N ALA A 117 9.62 -19.86 4.15
CA ALA A 117 9.79 -20.31 2.79
C ALA A 117 8.84 -19.54 1.87
N ARG A 118 9.39 -18.96 0.81
CA ARG A 118 8.63 -18.30 -0.25
C ARG A 118 8.93 -18.93 -1.59
N THR A 119 7.86 -19.27 -2.29
CA THR A 119 7.93 -19.81 -3.63
C THR A 119 8.04 -18.67 -4.63
N ARG A 120 9.04 -18.71 -5.52
CA ARG A 120 9.19 -17.75 -6.61
C ARG A 120 9.46 -18.48 -7.92
N TRP A 121 8.81 -18.03 -8.99
CA TRP A 121 9.14 -18.45 -10.35
C TRP A 121 10.38 -17.68 -10.81
N ILE A 122 11.48 -18.38 -11.07
CA ILE A 122 12.74 -17.78 -11.51
C ILE A 122 13.31 -18.67 -12.64
N HIS A 123 13.62 -18.07 -13.80
CA HIS A 123 14.21 -18.77 -14.95
C HIS A 123 13.48 -20.05 -15.42
N GLY A 124 12.15 -20.07 -15.32
CA GLY A 124 11.34 -21.20 -15.84
C GLY A 124 11.13 -22.33 -14.84
N HIS A 125 11.62 -22.21 -13.60
CA HIS A 125 11.38 -23.18 -12.54
C HIS A 125 10.93 -22.52 -11.25
N VAL A 126 10.29 -23.33 -10.41
CA VAL A 126 9.84 -22.93 -9.07
C VAL A 126 11.01 -23.07 -8.10
N GLN A 127 11.48 -21.96 -7.52
CA GLN A 127 12.46 -21.95 -6.43
C GLN A 127 11.78 -21.65 -5.09
N LYS A 128 12.18 -22.37 -4.05
CA LYS A 128 11.81 -22.08 -2.66
C LYS A 128 12.98 -21.36 -2.00
N ASN A 129 12.80 -20.09 -1.68
CA ASN A 129 13.80 -19.28 -1.00
C ASN A 129 13.32 -18.94 0.40
N GLU A 130 14.19 -19.02 1.40
CA GLU A 130 13.89 -18.49 2.73
C GLU A 130 14.04 -16.98 2.72
N VAL A 131 13.02 -16.29 3.21
CA VAL A 131 13.02 -14.83 3.35
C VAL A 131 12.66 -14.46 4.78
N TRP A 132 13.32 -13.42 5.30
CA TRP A 132 12.95 -12.85 6.58
C TRP A 132 11.60 -12.15 6.47
N THR A 133 10.75 -12.45 7.44
CA THR A 133 9.42 -11.87 7.59
C THR A 133 9.29 -11.26 8.97
N TYR A 134 8.50 -10.21 9.04
CA TYR A 134 8.24 -9.45 10.26
C TYR A 134 6.73 -9.36 10.44
N ARG A 135 6.30 -9.32 11.69
CA ARG A 135 4.90 -9.18 12.03
C ARG A 135 4.47 -7.71 11.94
N VAL A 136 3.37 -7.44 11.27
CA VAL A 136 2.89 -6.06 11.00
C VAL A 136 2.67 -5.27 12.29
N GLY A 137 2.01 -5.87 13.29
CA GLY A 137 1.70 -5.22 14.57
C GLY A 137 2.95 -4.76 15.31
N GLU A 138 3.96 -5.62 15.42
CA GLU A 138 5.22 -5.32 16.12
C GLU A 138 5.94 -4.10 15.51
N VAL A 139 5.99 -4.03 14.18
CA VAL A 139 6.64 -2.91 13.48
C VAL A 139 5.83 -1.62 13.63
N ARG A 140 4.50 -1.73 13.54
CA ARG A 140 3.60 -0.59 13.73
C ARG A 140 3.75 0.03 15.12
N ASP A 141 3.84 -0.80 16.16
CA ASP A 141 3.93 -0.34 17.54
C ASP A 141 5.31 0.27 17.87
N LEU A 142 6.36 -0.20 17.19
CA LEU A 142 7.72 0.30 17.37
C LEU A 142 7.97 1.64 16.66
N ALA A 143 7.35 1.85 15.48
CA ALA A 143 7.54 3.05 14.67
C ALA A 143 7.35 4.39 15.43
N PRO A 144 6.24 4.63 16.17
CA PRO A 144 6.05 5.88 16.90
C PRO A 144 7.08 6.03 18.04
N ARG A 145 7.39 4.96 18.77
CA ARG A 145 8.38 4.97 19.87
C ARG A 145 9.78 5.33 19.37
N ALA A 146 10.17 4.83 18.20
CA ALA A 146 11.44 5.16 17.55
C ALA A 146 11.48 6.64 17.11
N GLN A 147 10.38 7.16 16.58
CA GLN A 147 10.28 8.57 16.17
C GLN A 147 10.38 9.53 17.37
N GLU A 148 9.72 9.21 18.48
CA GLU A 148 9.81 9.99 19.73
C GLU A 148 11.23 10.03 20.30
N ARG A 149 11.94 8.89 20.30
CA ARG A 149 13.33 8.82 20.75
C ARG A 149 14.25 9.69 19.90
N ARG A 150 14.12 9.63 18.57
CA ARG A 150 14.88 10.50 17.65
C ARG A 150 14.63 11.99 17.93
N LYS A 151 13.37 12.37 18.14
CA LYS A 151 13.01 13.76 18.49
C LYS A 151 13.67 14.19 19.81
N ARG A 152 13.69 13.32 20.83
CA ARG A 152 14.34 13.60 22.12
C ARG A 152 15.85 13.76 21.99
N THR A 153 16.52 12.88 21.23
CA THR A 153 17.96 12.99 20.99
C THR A 153 18.32 14.26 20.23
N ALA A 154 17.53 14.63 19.22
CA ALA A 154 17.72 15.87 18.46
C ALA A 154 17.53 17.14 19.28
N LEU A 155 16.70 17.12 20.32
CA LEU A 155 16.49 18.25 21.25
C LEU A 155 17.56 18.35 22.35
N SER A 156 18.36 17.29 22.53
CA SER A 156 19.42 17.21 23.55
C SER A 156 20.82 17.49 22.97
N THR A 157 20.91 17.80 21.68
CA THR A 157 22.14 18.12 20.94
C THR A 157 22.11 19.60 20.55
#